data_AF-A0A7Y7CJK6-F1
#
_entry.id   AF-A0A7Y7CJK6-F1
#
_cell.length_a   1.000
_cell.length_b   1.000
_cell.length_c   1.000
_cell.angle_alpha   90.00
_cell.angle_beta   90.00
_cell.angle_gamma   90.00
#
_symmetry.space_group_name_H-M   'P 1'
#
loop_
_entity.id
_entity.type
_entity.pdbx_description
1 polymer ?
#
loop_
_entity_poly.entity_id
_entity_poly.type
_entity_poly.pdbx_seq_one_letter_code
_entity_poly.pdbx_strand_id
1 'polypeptide(L)'
;LDPYNSDGHDGIVEDGKILNDETLEVLGKQALSQAACGIDIIGPSDMMDGRVGYIREVLDENGFTDVSIMSYTAKYASAFYGPFRDALDSAPKSGDKKTYQMNPANRREALIEADLDLNEGADFLMVKPALAYLDVIKLLKDNYSLPISAYNVSGEYSMLKAAGQKGWLDYDRVMQETLLSIKRAGADIILTYHAKEFAKLQG
;
A
#
# COMPACT_ATOMS: atom_id res chain seq x y z
N LEU A 1 3.52 7.65 8.70
CA LEU A 1 3.40 9.01 9.30
C LEU A 1 3.25 10.15 8.28
N ASP A 2 3.29 9.88 6.97
CA ASP A 2 3.28 10.89 5.88
C ASP A 2 2.39 12.13 6.11
N PRO A 3 1.06 12.02 6.32
CA PRO A 3 0.19 13.20 6.45
C PRO A 3 0.32 13.93 7.80
N TYR A 4 1.08 13.38 8.75
CA TYR A 4 1.29 13.94 10.09
C TYR A 4 2.74 14.36 10.33
N ASN A 5 3.63 14.11 9.37
CA ASN A 5 5.03 14.50 9.44
C ASN A 5 5.24 15.83 8.71
N SER A 6 5.84 16.81 9.39
CA SER A 6 6.17 18.11 8.80
C SER A 6 7.08 18.03 7.57
N ASP A 7 7.81 16.94 7.36
CA ASP A 7 8.75 16.76 6.26
C ASP A 7 8.21 15.92 5.08
N GLY A 8 7.00 15.36 5.21
CA GLY A 8 6.36 14.54 4.16
C GLY A 8 7.01 13.16 3.96
N HIS A 9 7.61 12.63 5.03
CA HIS A 9 8.20 11.28 5.06
C HIS A 9 7.34 10.30 5.84
N ASP A 10 7.44 9.02 5.48
CA ASP A 10 6.63 7.97 6.09
C ASP A 10 7.07 7.64 7.53
N GLY A 11 8.30 8.00 7.92
CA GLY A 11 8.89 7.84 9.26
C GLY A 11 9.51 9.14 9.82
N ILE A 12 10.06 9.07 11.04
CA ILE A 12 10.75 10.17 11.72
C ILE A 12 12.04 10.51 10.98
N VAL A 13 12.35 11.81 10.86
CA VAL A 13 13.55 12.31 10.20
C VAL A 13 14.49 12.95 11.22
N GLU A 14 15.75 12.53 11.25
CA GLU A 14 16.82 13.15 12.02
C GLU A 14 18.06 13.31 11.14
N ASP A 15 18.63 14.51 11.09
CA ASP A 15 19.79 14.86 10.25
C ASP A 15 19.69 14.40 8.78
N GLY A 16 18.47 14.46 8.22
CA GLY A 16 18.18 14.07 6.84
C GLY A 16 18.11 12.55 6.60
N LYS A 17 18.16 11.74 7.66
CA LYS A 17 17.95 10.28 7.61
C LYS A 17 16.58 9.93 8.17
N ILE A 18 15.94 8.95 7.56
CA ILE A 18 14.71 8.36 8.10
C ILE A 18 15.12 7.32 9.13
N LEU A 19 14.68 7.47 10.37
CA LEU A 19 14.99 6.59 11.48
C LEU A 19 14.01 5.42 11.52
N ASN A 20 14.51 4.18 11.45
CA ASN A 20 13.66 2.99 11.37
C ASN A 20 12.98 2.68 12.71
N ASP A 21 13.78 2.36 13.73
CA ASP A 21 13.31 1.79 14.99
C ASP A 21 12.47 2.79 15.79
N GLU A 22 12.90 4.05 15.82
CA GLU A 22 12.16 5.16 16.43
C GLU A 22 10.81 5.40 15.74
N THR A 23 10.72 5.13 14.43
CA THR A 23 9.46 5.21 13.69
C THR A 23 8.51 4.09 14.12
N LEU A 24 9.01 2.88 14.39
CA LEU A 24 8.17 1.74 14.80
C LEU A 24 7.38 2.05 16.07
N GLU A 25 8.00 2.70 17.06
CA GLU A 25 7.30 3.10 18.29
C GLU A 25 6.08 3.99 18.03
N VAL A 26 6.20 4.93 17.09
CA VAL A 26 5.11 5.84 16.75
C VAL A 26 4.05 5.12 15.92
N LEU A 27 4.45 4.22 15.01
CA LEU A 27 3.53 3.39 14.24
C LEU A 27 2.72 2.47 15.15
N GLY A 28 3.34 1.85 16.16
CA GLY A 28 2.63 1.04 17.17
C GLY A 28 1.60 1.85 17.94
N LYS A 29 1.95 3.06 18.41
CA LYS A 29 1.00 3.99 19.06
C LYS A 29 -0.14 4.38 18.12
N GLN A 30 0.15 4.60 16.84
CA GLN A 30 -0.86 4.91 15.84
C GLN A 30 -1.82 3.75 15.62
N ALA A 31 -1.30 2.53 15.46
CA ALA A 31 -2.09 1.31 15.29
C ALA A 31 -2.98 1.04 16.51
N LEU A 32 -2.44 1.18 17.72
CA LEU A 32 -3.21 1.03 18.95
C LEU A 32 -4.35 2.05 19.06
N SER A 33 -4.09 3.31 18.73
CA SER A 33 -5.11 4.37 18.71
C SER A 33 -6.23 4.04 17.70
N GLN A 34 -5.87 3.56 16.51
CA GLN A 34 -6.81 3.13 15.48
C GLN A 34 -7.66 1.94 15.94
N ALA A 35 -7.04 0.92 16.52
CA ALA A 35 -7.71 -0.26 17.06
C ALA A 35 -8.67 0.10 18.20
N ALA A 36 -8.27 0.98 19.12
CA ALA A 36 -9.12 1.49 20.20
C ALA A 36 -10.34 2.28 19.69
N CYS A 37 -10.29 2.80 18.47
CA CYS A 37 -11.43 3.44 17.80
C CYS A 37 -12.35 2.46 17.06
N GLY A 38 -12.05 1.16 17.10
CA GLY A 38 -12.85 0.11 16.45
C GLY A 38 -12.50 -0.14 14.98
N ILE A 39 -11.27 0.13 14.56
CA ILE A 39 -10.79 -0.26 13.22
C ILE A 39 -10.53 -1.76 13.18
N ASP A 40 -11.09 -2.43 12.16
CA ASP A 40 -10.94 -3.88 11.96
C ASP A 40 -9.62 -4.29 11.28
N ILE A 41 -9.07 -3.42 10.42
CA ILE A 41 -7.86 -3.72 9.63
C ILE A 41 -6.90 -2.52 9.66
N ILE A 42 -5.68 -2.74 10.15
CA ILE A 42 -4.58 -1.78 10.13
C ILE A 42 -3.76 -1.98 8.85
N GLY A 43 -3.50 -0.89 8.12
CA GLY A 43 -2.75 -0.91 6.86
C GLY A 43 -1.42 -0.15 6.95
N PRO A 44 -0.35 -0.71 7.54
CA PRO A 44 0.94 -0.05 7.63
C PRO A 44 1.53 0.11 6.23
N SER A 45 1.78 1.35 5.83
CA SER A 45 2.22 1.71 4.47
C SER A 45 3.58 2.38 4.42
N ASP A 46 4.32 2.36 5.51
CA ASP A 46 5.55 3.10 5.76
C ASP A 46 6.81 2.47 5.14
N MET A 47 6.84 1.14 4.96
CA MET A 47 8.01 0.36 4.53
C MET A 47 9.22 0.43 5.49
N MET A 48 8.97 0.57 6.80
CA MET A 48 10.03 0.39 7.80
C MET A 48 10.27 -1.11 8.03
N ASP A 49 11.51 -1.49 8.31
CA ASP A 49 11.86 -2.87 8.62
C ASP A 49 11.27 -3.26 9.98
N GLY A 50 10.65 -4.44 10.09
CA GLY A 50 10.10 -4.96 11.36
C GLY A 50 8.76 -4.37 11.82
N ARG A 51 8.15 -3.46 11.03
CA ARG A 51 6.92 -2.77 11.47
C ARG A 51 5.73 -3.69 11.71
N VAL A 52 5.62 -4.79 10.97
CA VAL A 52 4.45 -5.69 11.09
C VAL A 52 4.52 -6.38 12.45
N GLY A 53 5.69 -6.91 12.80
CA GLY A 53 5.90 -7.61 14.07
C GLY A 53 5.70 -6.69 15.25
N TYR A 54 6.27 -5.48 15.18
CA TYR A 54 6.12 -4.47 16.21
C TYR A 54 4.64 -4.05 16.41
N ILE A 55 3.91 -3.81 15.32
CA ILE A 55 2.48 -3.47 15.41
C ILE A 55 1.67 -4.64 15.97
N ARG A 56 1.94 -5.88 15.55
CA ARG A 56 1.27 -7.08 16.05
C ARG A 56 1.46 -7.22 17.56
N GLU A 57 2.70 -7.10 18.05
CA GLU A 57 3.02 -7.16 19.48
C GLU A 57 2.25 -6.10 20.27
N VAL A 58 2.29 -4.84 19.82
CA VAL A 58 1.57 -3.74 20.48
C VAL A 58 0.06 -3.99 20.53
N LEU A 59 -0.54 -4.48 19.45
CA LEU A 59 -1.97 -4.80 19.43
C LEU A 59 -2.30 -5.95 20.38
N ASP A 60 -1.48 -7.01 20.40
CA ASP A 60 -1.69 -8.18 21.26
C ASP A 60 -1.57 -7.83 22.75
N GLU A 61 -0.54 -7.09 23.13
CA GLU A 61 -0.32 -6.65 24.52
C GLU A 61 -1.48 -5.81 25.07
N ASN A 62 -2.22 -5.15 24.17
CA ASN A 62 -3.37 -4.32 24.52
C ASN A 62 -4.72 -5.00 24.25
N GLY A 63 -4.74 -6.31 23.93
CA GLY A 63 -5.95 -7.11 23.79
C GLY A 63 -6.67 -6.96 22.44
N PHE A 64 -6.05 -6.37 21.43
CA PHE A 64 -6.58 -6.22 20.07
C PHE A 64 -6.13 -7.37 19.15
N THR A 65 -6.28 -8.62 19.61
CA THR A 65 -5.85 -9.83 18.88
C THR A 65 -6.61 -10.07 17.59
N ASP A 66 -7.86 -9.58 17.51
CA ASP A 66 -8.76 -9.81 16.37
C ASP A 66 -8.62 -8.74 15.27
N VAL A 67 -7.83 -7.69 15.51
CA VAL A 67 -7.56 -6.64 14.52
C VAL A 67 -6.51 -7.14 13.54
N SER A 68 -6.87 -7.17 12.25
CA SER A 68 -6.00 -7.68 11.20
C SER A 68 -4.97 -6.66 10.73
N ILE A 69 -3.87 -7.14 10.15
CA ILE A 69 -2.81 -6.33 9.54
C ILE A 69 -2.78 -6.61 8.03
N MET A 70 -3.12 -5.58 7.24
CA MET A 70 -2.95 -5.57 5.78
C MET A 70 -1.66 -4.85 5.42
N SER A 71 -0.56 -5.60 5.36
CA SER A 71 0.75 -5.03 5.15
C SER A 71 0.94 -4.54 3.72
N TYR A 72 1.50 -3.34 3.55
CA TYR A 72 1.98 -2.83 2.26
C TYR A 72 3.33 -3.45 1.88
N THR A 73 3.37 -4.77 1.86
CA THR A 73 4.56 -5.62 1.67
C THR A 73 5.45 -5.19 0.51
N ALA A 74 4.88 -5.02 -0.68
CA ALA A 74 5.63 -4.64 -1.87
C ALA A 74 5.22 -3.24 -2.35
N LYS A 75 5.64 -2.21 -1.61
CA LYS A 75 5.42 -0.80 -2.00
C LYS A 75 6.64 -0.23 -2.70
N TYR A 76 6.49 0.00 -4.00
CA TYR A 76 7.55 0.49 -4.87
C TYR A 76 7.67 2.02 -4.87
N ALA A 77 8.89 2.52 -5.08
CA ALA A 77 9.22 3.92 -5.32
C ALA A 77 8.74 4.35 -6.72
N SER A 78 7.44 4.61 -6.84
CA SER A 78 6.75 4.76 -8.12
C SER A 78 6.45 6.21 -8.51
N ALA A 79 6.51 6.49 -9.81
CA ALA A 79 6.06 7.75 -10.40
C ALA A 79 4.53 7.89 -10.47
N PHE A 80 3.78 6.80 -10.27
CA PHE A 80 2.31 6.81 -10.32
C PHE A 80 1.65 7.47 -9.09
N TYR A 81 2.41 7.95 -8.11
CA TYR A 81 1.87 8.56 -6.89
C TYR A 81 1.59 10.07 -6.99
N GLY A 82 1.98 10.74 -8.09
CA GLY A 82 1.85 12.20 -8.25
C GLY A 82 0.48 12.75 -7.81
N PRO A 83 -0.64 12.28 -8.41
CA PRO A 83 -1.96 12.82 -8.06
C PRO A 83 -2.40 12.55 -6.60
N PHE A 84 -1.80 11.57 -5.91
CA PHE A 84 -2.10 11.33 -4.49
C PHE A 84 -1.35 12.33 -3.60
N ARG A 85 -0.09 12.64 -3.94
CA ARG A 85 0.70 13.63 -3.21
C ARG A 85 0.07 15.01 -3.31
N ASP A 86 -0.46 15.37 -4.47
CA ASP A 86 -1.20 16.62 -4.67
C ASP A 86 -2.49 16.67 -3.84
N ALA A 87 -3.17 15.53 -3.66
CA ALA A 87 -4.42 15.45 -2.90
C ALA A 87 -4.24 15.55 -1.37
N LEU A 88 -3.06 15.17 -0.85
CA LEU A 88 -2.76 15.16 0.59
C LEU A 88 -1.76 16.23 1.03
N ASP A 89 -1.24 17.04 0.10
CA ASP A 89 -0.10 17.94 0.35
C ASP A 89 1.10 17.22 1.00
N SER A 90 1.32 15.96 0.60
CA SER A 90 2.28 15.04 1.24
C SER A 90 3.52 14.76 0.39
N ALA A 91 3.84 15.67 -0.53
CA ALA A 91 5.11 15.60 -1.26
C ALA A 91 6.27 15.80 -0.27
N PRO A 92 7.33 14.96 -0.33
CA PRO A 92 8.52 15.18 0.50
C PRO A 92 9.07 16.59 0.26
N LYS A 93 9.29 17.34 1.33
CA LYS A 93 9.84 18.70 1.23
C LYS A 93 11.29 18.70 0.74
N SER A 94 12.02 17.61 1.02
CA SER A 94 13.37 17.35 0.53
C SER A 94 13.62 15.85 0.34
N GLY A 95 14.48 15.51 -0.62
CA GLY A 95 14.85 14.12 -0.92
C GLY A 95 13.80 13.34 -1.71
N ASP A 96 13.92 12.01 -1.66
CA ASP A 96 12.94 11.08 -2.22
C ASP A 96 12.64 9.93 -1.23
N LYS A 97 11.64 9.09 -1.54
CA LYS A 97 11.23 7.97 -0.68
C LYS A 97 11.98 6.66 -1.01
N LYS A 98 13.08 6.71 -1.78
CA LYS A 98 13.76 5.51 -2.30
C LYS A 98 14.61 4.77 -1.27
N THR A 99 14.84 5.37 -0.10
CA THR A 99 15.62 4.72 0.97
C THR A 99 14.83 3.65 1.71
N TYR A 100 13.50 3.62 1.56
CA TYR A 100 12.61 2.62 2.18
C TYR A 100 11.61 2.02 1.18
N GLN A 101 11.16 2.75 0.15
CA GLN A 101 10.34 2.16 -0.89
C GLN A 101 11.19 1.37 -1.88
N MET A 102 10.68 0.20 -2.28
CA MET A 102 11.42 -0.73 -3.13
C MET A 102 11.76 -0.14 -4.50
N ASN A 103 12.88 -0.60 -5.08
CA ASN A 103 13.25 -0.23 -6.43
C ASN A 103 12.32 -0.91 -7.46
N PRO A 104 11.65 -0.17 -8.37
CA PRO A 104 10.80 -0.75 -9.41
C PRO A 104 11.45 -1.81 -10.30
N ALA A 105 12.78 -1.84 -10.39
CA ALA A 105 13.52 -2.85 -11.14
C ALA A 105 13.54 -4.23 -10.44
N ASN A 106 13.23 -4.28 -9.15
CA ASN A 106 13.37 -5.48 -8.33
C ASN A 106 12.07 -6.26 -8.26
N ARG A 107 12.06 -7.42 -8.90
CA ARG A 107 10.94 -8.37 -8.80
C ARG A 107 11.08 -9.34 -7.62
N ARG A 108 12.27 -9.92 -7.42
CA ARG A 108 12.50 -10.98 -6.42
C ARG A 108 12.53 -10.47 -4.98
N GLU A 109 12.88 -9.20 -4.79
CA GLU A 109 12.87 -8.54 -3.47
C GLU A 109 11.49 -8.62 -2.81
N ALA A 110 10.40 -8.59 -3.60
CA ALA A 110 9.03 -8.74 -3.08
C ALA A 110 8.78 -10.07 -2.34
N LEU A 111 9.50 -11.14 -2.69
CA LEU A 111 9.41 -12.40 -1.94
C LEU A 111 10.11 -12.29 -0.58
N ILE A 112 11.22 -11.55 -0.51
CA ILE A 112 11.95 -11.33 0.74
C ILE A 112 11.07 -10.53 1.70
N GLU A 113 10.49 -9.43 1.22
CA GLU A 113 9.56 -8.60 2.01
C GLU A 113 8.33 -9.41 2.46
N ALA A 114 7.79 -10.25 1.58
CA ALA A 114 6.64 -11.09 1.89
C ALA A 114 6.96 -12.17 2.94
N ASP A 115 8.14 -12.79 2.88
CA ASP A 115 8.58 -13.75 3.90
C ASP A 115 8.70 -13.06 5.27
N LEU A 116 9.25 -11.85 5.32
CA LEU A 116 9.38 -11.09 6.57
C LEU A 116 8.02 -10.74 7.15
N ASP A 117 7.16 -10.08 6.36
CA ASP A 117 5.82 -9.68 6.79
C ASP A 117 4.94 -10.86 7.23
N LEU A 118 5.03 -11.98 6.51
CA LEU A 118 4.31 -13.21 6.87
C LEU A 118 4.77 -13.74 8.23
N ASN A 119 6.09 -13.84 8.43
CA ASN A 119 6.65 -14.35 9.68
C ASN A 119 6.40 -13.41 10.86
N GLU A 120 6.24 -12.12 10.59
CA GLU A 120 5.90 -11.07 11.55
C GLU A 120 4.40 -11.00 11.89
N GLY A 121 3.54 -11.74 11.18
CA GLY A 121 2.12 -11.87 11.50
C GLY A 121 1.18 -10.99 10.68
N ALA A 122 1.54 -10.64 9.43
CA ALA A 122 0.59 -10.04 8.50
C ALA A 122 -0.55 -11.00 8.14
N ASP A 123 -1.78 -10.50 8.06
CA ASP A 123 -2.95 -11.26 7.60
C ASP A 123 -3.18 -11.13 6.10
N PHE A 124 -2.70 -10.04 5.50
CA PHE A 124 -2.75 -9.77 4.06
C PHE A 124 -1.42 -9.22 3.59
N LEU A 125 -1.01 -9.63 2.39
CA LEU A 125 0.12 -9.04 1.68
C LEU A 125 -0.39 -8.11 0.59
N MET A 126 0.26 -6.96 0.36
CA MET A 126 -0.17 -6.00 -0.67
C MET A 126 0.95 -5.60 -1.63
N VAL A 127 0.58 -5.47 -2.91
CA VAL A 127 1.42 -4.83 -3.94
C VAL A 127 0.90 -3.42 -4.25
N LYS A 128 1.81 -2.45 -4.30
CA LYS A 128 1.51 -1.06 -4.66
C LYS A 128 2.65 -0.44 -5.47
N PRO A 129 2.39 0.13 -6.67
CA PRO A 129 1.13 0.16 -7.43
C PRO A 129 0.67 -1.20 -7.98
N ALA A 130 -0.48 -1.26 -8.65
CA ALA A 130 -1.04 -2.51 -9.17
C ALA A 130 -0.80 -2.70 -10.67
N LEU A 131 -1.23 -1.77 -11.53
CA LEU A 131 -1.34 -1.99 -12.97
C LEU A 131 0.02 -2.30 -13.63
N ALA A 132 1.07 -1.58 -13.22
CA ALA A 132 2.42 -1.79 -13.74
C ALA A 132 3.19 -2.96 -13.06
N TYR A 133 2.57 -3.62 -12.08
CA TYR A 133 3.19 -4.64 -11.22
C TYR A 133 2.33 -5.91 -11.10
N LEU A 134 1.53 -6.20 -12.14
CA LEU A 134 0.69 -7.41 -12.19
C LEU A 134 1.53 -8.70 -12.09
N ASP A 135 2.76 -8.67 -12.57
CA ASP A 135 3.71 -9.78 -12.46
C ASP A 135 4.18 -10.01 -11.02
N VAL A 136 4.27 -8.95 -10.20
CA VAL A 136 4.57 -9.04 -8.76
C VAL A 136 3.35 -9.54 -7.99
N ILE A 137 2.14 -9.07 -8.33
CA ILE A 137 0.88 -9.60 -7.74
C ILE A 137 0.79 -11.11 -7.99
N LYS A 138 1.04 -11.54 -9.23
CA LYS A 138 1.07 -12.96 -9.58
C LYS A 138 2.17 -13.70 -8.82
N LEU A 139 3.36 -13.11 -8.72
CA LEU A 139 4.48 -13.72 -7.99
C LEU A 139 4.10 -13.99 -6.54
N LEU A 140 3.50 -13.03 -5.84
CA LEU A 140 3.07 -13.25 -4.45
C LEU A 140 1.95 -14.30 -4.37
N LYS A 141 0.95 -14.23 -5.26
CA LYS A 141 -0.16 -15.19 -5.25
C LYS A 141 0.29 -16.64 -5.51
N ASP A 142 1.31 -16.83 -6.32
CA ASP A 142 1.85 -18.17 -6.62
C ASP A 142 2.69 -18.75 -5.47
N ASN A 143 3.21 -17.92 -4.55
CA ASN A 143 4.16 -18.36 -3.51
C ASN A 143 3.60 -18.30 -2.09
N TYR A 144 2.51 -17.57 -1.85
CA TYR A 144 1.92 -17.39 -0.52
C TYR A 144 0.44 -17.78 -0.48
N SER A 145 0.01 -18.31 0.67
CA SER A 145 -1.37 -18.67 0.93
C SER A 145 -2.23 -17.51 1.44
N LEU A 146 -1.60 -16.43 1.93
CA LEU A 146 -2.32 -15.25 2.41
C LEU A 146 -3.09 -14.57 1.27
N PRO A 147 -4.23 -13.91 1.58
CA PRO A 147 -4.91 -13.09 0.61
C PRO A 147 -4.00 -11.95 0.11
N ILE A 148 -4.00 -11.75 -1.21
CA ILE A 148 -3.21 -10.72 -1.86
C ILE A 148 -4.08 -9.50 -2.15
N SER A 149 -3.72 -8.36 -1.58
CA SER A 149 -4.32 -7.08 -1.88
C SER A 149 -3.51 -6.34 -2.95
N ALA A 150 -4.17 -5.51 -3.76
CA ALA A 150 -3.50 -4.68 -4.74
C ALA A 150 -4.06 -3.26 -4.73
N TYR A 151 -3.19 -2.26 -4.82
CA TYR A 151 -3.61 -0.87 -4.85
C TYR A 151 -3.56 -0.34 -6.29
N ASN A 152 -4.74 -0.10 -6.88
CA ASN A 152 -4.88 0.66 -8.12
C ASN A 152 -4.80 2.16 -7.82
N VAL A 153 -3.60 2.73 -8.02
CA VAL A 153 -3.20 4.02 -7.44
C VAL A 153 -3.75 5.22 -8.20
N SER A 154 -3.54 6.41 -7.64
CA SER A 154 -4.11 7.66 -8.15
C SER A 154 -3.61 8.02 -9.55
N GLY A 155 -2.34 7.78 -9.88
CA GLY A 155 -1.82 7.97 -11.24
C GLY A 155 -2.51 7.06 -12.25
N GLU A 156 -2.74 5.79 -11.89
CA GLU A 156 -3.44 4.82 -12.74
C GLU A 156 -4.90 5.28 -12.97
N TYR A 157 -5.60 5.67 -11.89
CA TYR A 157 -6.95 6.25 -11.98
C TYR A 157 -7.00 7.49 -12.90
N SER A 158 -6.11 8.46 -12.67
CA SER A 158 -6.06 9.73 -13.41
C SER A 158 -5.73 9.52 -14.88
N MET A 159 -4.88 8.56 -15.21
CA MET A 159 -4.58 8.19 -16.61
C MET A 159 -5.84 7.75 -17.35
N LEU A 160 -6.64 6.86 -16.76
CA LEU A 160 -7.86 6.36 -17.37
C LEU A 160 -8.90 7.49 -17.51
N LYS A 161 -9.07 8.32 -16.47
CA LYS A 161 -9.97 9.48 -16.52
C LYS A 161 -9.59 10.47 -17.62
N ALA A 162 -8.30 10.81 -17.73
CA ALA A 162 -7.83 11.76 -18.74
C ALA A 162 -8.01 11.22 -20.17
N ALA A 163 -7.71 9.94 -20.40
CA ALA A 163 -7.93 9.31 -21.71
C ALA A 163 -9.42 9.25 -22.08
N GLY A 164 -10.29 8.94 -21.11
CA GLY A 164 -11.75 8.95 -21.28
C GLY A 164 -12.31 10.33 -21.62
N GLN A 165 -11.89 11.37 -20.89
CA GLN A 165 -12.31 12.76 -21.12
C GLN A 165 -11.92 13.27 -22.51
N LYS A 166 -10.81 12.79 -23.06
CA LYS A 166 -10.36 13.14 -24.43
C LYS A 166 -10.99 12.27 -25.52
N GLY A 167 -11.82 11.29 -25.14
CA GLY A 167 -12.44 10.35 -26.08
C GLY A 167 -11.44 9.38 -26.73
N TRP A 168 -10.25 9.19 -26.14
CA TRP A 168 -9.24 8.27 -26.67
C TRP A 168 -9.58 6.82 -26.35
N LEU A 169 -10.21 6.59 -25.20
CA LEU A 169 -10.66 5.29 -24.72
C LEU A 169 -12.09 5.40 -24.21
N ASP A 170 -12.85 4.32 -24.37
CA ASP A 170 -14.11 4.15 -23.64
C ASP A 170 -13.77 3.87 -22.17
N TYR A 171 -14.01 4.88 -21.32
CA TYR A 171 -13.61 4.89 -19.93
C TYR A 171 -14.18 3.71 -19.12
N ASP A 172 -15.48 3.44 -19.25
CA ASP A 172 -16.14 2.40 -18.45
C ASP A 172 -15.64 1.01 -18.82
N ARG A 173 -15.34 0.79 -20.11
CA ARG A 173 -14.76 -0.47 -20.59
C ARG A 173 -13.33 -0.67 -20.08
N VAL A 174 -12.46 0.33 -20.24
CA VAL A 174 -11.04 0.18 -19.85
C VAL A 174 -10.85 0.14 -18.34
N MET A 175 -11.71 0.82 -17.56
CA MET A 175 -11.75 0.69 -16.10
C MET A 175 -12.06 -0.75 -15.69
N GLN A 176 -13.12 -1.35 -16.23
CA GLN A 176 -13.49 -2.73 -15.92
C GLN A 176 -12.41 -3.74 -16.34
N GLU A 177 -11.83 -3.56 -17.53
CA GLU A 177 -10.72 -4.40 -18.00
C GLU A 177 -9.47 -4.28 -17.13
N THR A 178 -9.19 -3.07 -16.64
CA THR A 178 -8.07 -2.81 -15.71
C THR A 178 -8.29 -3.56 -14.39
N LEU A 179 -9.45 -3.41 -13.76
CA LEU A 179 -9.77 -4.12 -12.51
C LEU A 179 -9.79 -5.65 -12.70
N LEU A 180 -10.31 -6.12 -13.84
CA LEU A 180 -10.28 -7.54 -14.21
C LEU A 180 -8.84 -8.05 -14.35
N SER A 181 -7.93 -7.26 -14.93
CA SER A 181 -6.52 -7.67 -15.06
C SER A 181 -5.82 -7.81 -13.71
N ILE A 182 -6.12 -6.93 -12.75
CA ILE A 182 -5.63 -7.00 -11.37
C ILE A 182 -6.20 -8.23 -10.65
N LYS A 183 -7.52 -8.50 -10.78
CA LYS A 183 -8.11 -9.75 -10.25
C LYS A 183 -7.47 -10.99 -10.87
N ARG A 184 -7.30 -11.01 -12.19
CA ARG A 184 -6.69 -12.14 -12.93
C ARG A 184 -5.24 -12.39 -12.52
N ALA A 185 -4.50 -11.34 -12.18
CA ALA A 185 -3.12 -11.47 -11.70
C ALA A 185 -3.04 -12.19 -10.35
N GLY A 186 -4.12 -12.20 -9.56
CA GLY A 186 -4.17 -12.94 -8.29
C GLY A 186 -4.66 -12.13 -7.10
N ALA A 187 -5.00 -10.85 -7.28
CA ALA A 187 -5.50 -10.02 -6.19
C ALA A 187 -6.87 -10.52 -5.69
N ASP A 188 -6.97 -10.80 -4.40
CA ASP A 188 -8.22 -11.09 -3.70
C ASP A 188 -8.99 -9.80 -3.39
N ILE A 189 -8.27 -8.73 -3.02
CA ILE A 189 -8.82 -7.41 -2.71
C ILE A 189 -8.17 -6.34 -3.60
N ILE A 190 -8.95 -5.39 -4.10
CA ILE A 190 -8.45 -4.25 -4.87
C ILE A 190 -8.85 -2.95 -4.18
N LEU A 191 -7.86 -2.18 -3.74
CA LEU A 191 -8.04 -0.80 -3.31
C LEU A 191 -8.02 0.07 -4.56
N THR A 192 -9.15 0.70 -4.89
CA THR A 192 -9.28 1.52 -6.09
C THR A 192 -10.20 2.72 -5.89
N TYR A 193 -9.82 3.85 -6.49
CA TYR A 193 -10.67 5.03 -6.58
C TYR A 193 -11.90 4.81 -7.49
N HIS A 194 -11.86 3.78 -8.35
CA HIS A 194 -12.98 3.38 -9.20
C HIS A 194 -14.08 2.61 -8.47
N ALA A 195 -13.92 2.26 -7.19
CA ALA A 195 -14.78 1.31 -6.50
C ALA A 195 -16.29 1.66 -6.61
N LYS A 196 -16.63 2.93 -6.38
CA LYS A 196 -18.03 3.40 -6.47
C LYS A 196 -18.56 3.39 -7.90
N GLU A 197 -17.72 3.65 -8.88
CA GLU A 197 -18.08 3.70 -10.30
C GLU A 197 -18.28 2.28 -10.84
N PHE A 198 -17.34 1.39 -10.55
CA PHE A 198 -17.43 -0.03 -10.85
C PHE A 198 -18.69 -0.64 -10.24
N ALA A 199 -18.97 -0.40 -8.96
CA ALA A 199 -20.14 -0.95 -8.28
C ALA A 199 -21.47 -0.55 -8.94
N LYS A 200 -21.58 0.68 -9.45
CA LYS A 200 -22.78 1.16 -10.16
C LYS A 200 -23.02 0.45 -11.50
N LEU A 201 -21.97 -0.08 -12.13
CA LEU A 201 -22.07 -0.82 -13.39
C LEU A 201 -22.41 -2.30 -13.19
N GLN A 202 -22.31 -2.82 -11.96
CA GLN A 202 -22.67 -4.21 -11.64
C GLN A 202 -24.13 -4.38 -11.21
N GLY A 203 -24.86 -3.28 -11.05
CA GLY A 203 -26.27 -3.24 -10.61
C GLY A 203 -27.25 -3.03 -11.75
#